data_AF-A0A075M683-F1
#
_entry.id   AF-A0A075M683-F1
#
_cell.length_a   1.000
_cell.length_b   1.000
_cell.length_c   1.000
_cell.angle_alpha   90.00
_cell.angle_beta   90.00
_cell.angle_gamma   90.00
#
_symmetry.space_group_name_H-M   'P 1'
#
loop_
_entity.id
_entity.type
_entity.pdbx_description
1 polymer ?
#
loop_
_entity_poly.entity_id
_entity_poly.type
_entity_poly.pdbx_seq_one_letter_code
_entity_poly.pdbx_strand_id
1 'polypeptide(L)'
;RFRRGYDRVILKPLLNFLRTTGAPFMINPYPYFGYTDKTLNYALFKPNQGVFDNNTGITYTNMFQAQLDAVYSAMKLLGFSDVDIVVAETGWPSVGDPDQTAVNVENALSYNGNLIKLVNSNAGTPLMPNKTFDTYIFSLFNEDLKPGPTAERNFGLFKPDMTMVYDAG
;
A
#
# COMPACT_ATOMS: atom_id res chain seq x y z
N ARG A 1 2.34 9.39 13.53
CA ARG A 1 3.40 10.43 13.51
C ARG A 1 4.67 9.86 12.91
N PHE A 2 5.48 10.68 12.24
CA PHE A 2 6.80 10.25 11.78
C PHE A 2 7.76 10.01 12.96
N ARG A 3 8.83 9.23 12.72
CA ARG A 3 9.85 8.94 13.74
C ARG A 3 10.46 10.24 14.25
N ARG A 4 10.52 10.38 15.58
CA ARG A 4 11.11 11.55 16.26
C ARG A 4 12.55 11.79 15.78
N GLY A 5 12.87 13.04 15.49
CA GLY A 5 14.15 13.45 14.90
C GLY A 5 14.02 13.56 13.38
N TYR A 6 13.58 12.49 12.72
CA TYR A 6 13.44 12.46 11.25
C TYR A 6 12.30 13.35 10.78
N ASP A 7 11.24 13.45 11.60
CA ASP A 7 10.14 14.39 11.42
C ASP A 7 10.62 15.84 11.23
N ARG A 8 11.67 16.26 11.93
CA ARG A 8 12.21 17.62 11.88
C ARG A 8 13.31 17.81 10.85
N VAL A 9 14.29 16.89 10.79
CA VAL A 9 15.51 17.09 9.99
C VAL A 9 15.40 16.61 8.55
N ILE A 10 14.46 15.70 8.26
CA ILE A 10 14.32 15.09 6.93
C ILE A 10 12.94 15.42 6.35
N LEU A 11 11.87 15.03 7.05
CA LEU A 11 10.54 15.04 6.46
C LEU A 11 9.93 16.43 6.41
N LYS A 12 10.08 17.27 7.45
CA LYS A 12 9.57 18.64 7.38
C LYS A 12 10.20 19.47 6.25
N PRO A 13 11.53 19.49 6.05
CA PRO A 13 12.14 20.16 4.91
C PRO A 13 11.69 19.58 3.56
N LEU A 14 11.63 18.25 3.44
CA LEU A 14 11.15 17.58 2.22
C LEU A 14 9.70 17.95 1.91
N LEU A 15 8.78 17.82 2.87
CA LEU A 15 7.37 18.17 2.68
C LEU A 15 7.19 19.65 2.35
N ASN A 16 8.02 20.53 2.92
CA ASN A 16 8.02 21.94 2.55
C ASN A 16 8.46 22.17 1.11
N PHE A 17 9.53 21.50 0.67
CA PHE A 17 9.97 21.55 -0.72
C PHE A 17 8.86 21.08 -1.67
N LEU A 18 8.28 19.91 -1.38
CA LEU A 18 7.17 19.34 -2.17
C LEU A 18 5.97 20.28 -2.26
N ARG A 19 5.57 20.90 -1.13
CA ARG A 19 4.52 21.93 -1.12
C ARG A 19 4.89 23.11 -2.04
N THR A 20 6.10 23.65 -1.92
CA THR A 20 6.54 24.82 -2.71
C THR A 20 6.58 24.53 -4.21
N THR A 21 6.88 23.29 -4.61
CA THR A 21 6.92 22.89 -6.02
C THR A 21 5.60 22.32 -6.54
N GLY A 22 4.60 22.11 -5.68
CA GLY A 22 3.36 21.41 -6.04
C GLY A 22 3.55 19.93 -6.35
N ALA A 23 4.63 19.31 -5.87
CA ALA A 23 4.92 17.90 -6.08
C ALA A 23 4.29 17.03 -4.97
N PRO A 24 3.86 15.79 -5.27
CA PRO A 24 3.28 14.90 -4.27
C PRO A 24 4.35 14.22 -3.41
N PHE A 25 3.94 13.73 -2.25
CA PHE A 25 4.71 12.81 -1.43
C PHE A 25 4.44 11.36 -1.85
N MET A 26 5.43 10.75 -2.50
CA MET A 26 5.36 9.36 -2.98
C MET A 26 5.69 8.38 -1.85
N ILE A 27 4.87 7.36 -1.68
CA ILE A 27 5.03 6.32 -0.66
C ILE A 27 4.79 4.92 -1.23
N ASN A 28 5.36 3.91 -0.57
CA ASN A 28 5.24 2.50 -0.96
C ASN A 28 4.52 1.71 0.15
N PRO A 29 3.20 1.88 0.33
CA PRO A 29 2.43 1.16 1.34
C PRO A 29 2.26 -0.30 0.93
N TYR A 30 2.86 -1.21 1.68
CA TYR A 30 2.74 -2.65 1.49
C TYR A 30 2.10 -3.32 2.70
N PRO A 31 0.80 -3.64 2.65
CA PRO A 31 0.17 -4.56 3.60
C PRO A 31 0.88 -5.92 3.65
N TYR A 32 1.43 -6.38 2.52
CA TYR A 32 2.17 -7.62 2.40
C TYR A 32 3.31 -7.76 3.43
N PHE A 33 4.07 -6.70 3.72
CA PHE A 33 5.19 -6.79 4.67
C PHE A 33 4.74 -6.70 6.14
N GLY A 34 3.49 -6.30 6.41
CA GLY A 34 3.00 -5.98 7.75
C GLY A 34 1.91 -6.89 8.29
N TYR A 35 1.43 -7.86 7.50
CA TYR A 35 0.36 -8.75 7.94
C TYR A 35 0.84 -9.78 8.97
N THR A 36 -0.13 -10.30 9.69
CA THR A 36 -0.05 -11.48 10.56
C THR A 36 -1.21 -12.40 10.23
N ASP A 37 -1.22 -13.64 10.71
CA ASP A 37 -2.32 -14.58 10.47
C ASP A 37 -3.69 -13.99 10.85
N LYS A 38 -3.73 -13.20 11.93
CA LYS A 38 -4.96 -12.54 12.41
C LYS A 38 -5.43 -11.38 11.52
N THR A 39 -4.52 -10.81 10.73
CA THR A 39 -4.76 -9.61 9.91
C THR A 39 -4.66 -9.91 8.42
N LEU A 40 -4.53 -11.17 8.02
CA LEU A 40 -4.40 -11.55 6.61
C LEU A 40 -5.60 -11.09 5.79
N ASN A 41 -6.84 -11.35 6.24
CA ASN A 41 -8.03 -10.87 5.52
C ASN A 41 -8.09 -9.34 5.45
N TYR A 42 -7.65 -8.66 6.53
CA TYR A 42 -7.56 -7.21 6.60
C TYR A 42 -6.53 -6.63 5.61
N ALA A 43 -5.43 -7.36 5.36
CA ALA A 43 -4.42 -7.00 4.37
C ALA A 43 -4.86 -7.30 2.92
N LEU A 44 -5.70 -8.32 2.73
CA LEU A 44 -6.13 -8.81 1.41
C LEU A 44 -7.47 -8.25 0.90
N PHE A 45 -8.01 -7.23 1.55
CA PHE A 45 -9.35 -6.68 1.28
C PHE A 45 -10.48 -7.74 1.39
N LYS A 46 -10.28 -8.80 2.17
CA LYS A 46 -11.28 -9.86 2.41
C LYS A 46 -12.16 -9.47 3.63
N PRO A 47 -13.38 -10.01 3.77
CA PRO A 47 -14.23 -9.75 4.94
C PRO A 47 -13.51 -10.02 6.26
N ASN A 48 -13.57 -9.04 7.17
CA ASN A 48 -12.93 -9.07 8.48
C ASN A 48 -13.64 -8.12 9.46
N GLN A 49 -13.28 -8.18 10.75
CA GLN A 49 -13.87 -7.35 11.81
C GLN A 49 -13.31 -5.91 11.85
N GLY A 50 -12.30 -5.62 11.04
CA GLY A 50 -11.54 -4.39 11.07
C GLY A 50 -10.56 -4.29 12.24
N VAL A 51 -9.73 -3.26 12.20
CA VAL A 51 -8.76 -2.90 13.23
C VAL A 51 -9.08 -1.49 13.71
N PHE A 52 -9.37 -1.36 15.00
CA PHE A 52 -9.66 -0.06 15.63
C PHE A 52 -8.36 0.71 15.90
N ASP A 53 -8.26 1.93 15.36
CA ASP A 53 -7.18 2.85 15.68
C ASP A 53 -7.60 3.80 16.82
N ASN A 54 -6.97 3.62 17.98
CA ASN A 54 -7.23 4.44 19.17
C ASN A 54 -6.91 5.94 18.97
N ASN A 55 -6.08 6.30 17.99
CA ASN A 55 -5.70 7.70 17.78
C ASN A 55 -6.77 8.47 17.00
N THR A 56 -7.43 7.82 16.05
CA THR A 56 -8.43 8.43 15.17
C THR A 56 -9.87 8.06 15.55
N GLY A 57 -10.06 6.98 16.31
CA GLY A 57 -11.37 6.41 16.62
C GLY A 57 -12.01 5.67 15.45
N ILE A 58 -11.24 5.38 14.39
CA ILE A 58 -11.72 4.74 13.17
C ILE A 58 -11.44 3.23 13.24
N THR A 59 -12.43 2.42 12.87
CA THR A 59 -12.22 1.00 12.58
C THR A 59 -11.95 0.84 11.09
N TYR A 60 -10.70 0.55 10.74
CA TYR A 60 -10.30 0.28 9.37
C TYR A 60 -10.61 -1.17 9.01
N THR A 61 -11.29 -1.41 7.90
CA THR A 61 -11.55 -2.77 7.38
C THR A 61 -10.54 -3.20 6.32
N ASN A 62 -9.60 -2.31 5.95
CA ASN A 62 -8.54 -2.58 5.00
C ASN A 62 -7.20 -1.92 5.42
N MET A 63 -6.12 -2.70 5.42
CA MET A 63 -4.79 -2.26 5.85
C MET A 63 -4.20 -1.17 4.97
N PHE A 64 -4.46 -1.21 3.66
CA PHE A 64 -3.95 -0.22 2.72
C PHE A 64 -4.45 1.20 3.06
N GLN A 65 -5.76 1.35 3.31
CA GLN A 65 -6.33 2.64 3.73
C GLN A 65 -5.77 3.11 5.08
N ALA A 66 -5.57 2.18 6.03
CA ALA A 66 -4.97 2.54 7.32
C ALA A 66 -3.52 3.01 7.20
N GLN A 67 -2.72 2.40 6.31
CA GLN A 67 -1.34 2.84 6.05
C GLN A 67 -1.30 4.23 5.40
N LEU A 68 -2.19 4.51 4.44
CA LEU A 68 -2.35 5.84 3.85
C LEU A 68 -2.74 6.90 4.91
N ASP A 69 -3.71 6.58 5.75
CA ASP A 69 -4.18 7.49 6.80
C ASP A 69 -3.15 7.71 7.91
N ALA A 70 -2.30 6.72 8.17
CA ALA A 70 -1.17 6.87 9.08
C ALA A 70 -0.13 7.87 8.54
N VAL A 71 0.14 7.83 7.23
CA VAL A 71 1.02 8.79 6.53
C VAL A 71 0.39 10.18 6.54
N TYR A 72 -0.87 10.30 6.14
CA TYR A 72 -1.60 11.57 6.17
C TYR A 72 -1.65 12.18 7.57
N SER A 73 -1.94 11.39 8.60
CA SER A 73 -1.92 11.84 9.99
C SER A 73 -0.53 12.33 10.42
N ALA A 74 0.54 11.68 9.96
CA ALA A 74 1.90 12.12 10.24
C ALA A 74 2.25 13.44 9.53
N MET A 75 1.83 13.63 8.28
CA MET A 75 1.99 14.89 7.54
C MET A 75 1.18 16.02 8.18
N LYS A 76 -0.08 15.75 8.56
CA LYS A 76 -0.97 16.71 9.23
C LYS A 76 -0.38 17.22 10.54
N LEU A 77 0.24 16.36 11.34
CA LEU A 77 0.93 16.78 12.58
C LEU A 77 2.11 17.71 12.34
N LEU A 78 2.75 17.64 11.17
CA LEU A 78 3.80 18.58 10.77
C LEU A 78 3.25 19.83 10.07
N GLY A 79 1.94 19.88 9.85
CA GLY A 79 1.24 20.98 9.20
C GLY A 79 1.21 20.91 7.68
N PHE A 80 1.30 19.71 7.07
CA PHE A 80 1.36 19.47 5.61
C PHE A 80 0.21 18.59 5.09
N SER A 81 -1.02 18.80 5.56
CA SER A 81 -2.19 18.01 5.11
C SER A 81 -2.67 18.36 3.68
N ASP A 82 -2.14 19.43 3.10
CA ASP A 82 -2.38 19.93 1.74
C ASP A 82 -1.41 19.34 0.69
N VAL A 83 -0.34 18.66 1.12
CA VAL A 83 0.57 17.99 0.19
C VAL A 83 -0.08 16.68 -0.25
N ASP A 84 -0.16 16.46 -1.57
CA ASP A 84 -0.75 15.26 -2.13
C ASP A 84 0.08 14.00 -1.86
N ILE A 85 -0.57 12.84 -1.91
CA ILE A 85 0.05 11.53 -1.71
C ILE A 85 -0.12 10.73 -2.99
N VAL A 86 0.97 10.09 -3.42
CA VAL A 86 0.98 9.11 -4.52
C VAL A 86 1.44 7.77 -3.97
N VAL A 87 0.76 6.70 -4.36
CA VAL A 87 1.16 5.33 -4.04
C VAL A 87 2.07 4.84 -5.15
N ALA A 88 3.38 4.98 -4.94
CA ALA A 88 4.38 4.69 -5.96
C ALA A 88 4.66 3.19 -6.11
N GLU A 89 4.45 2.40 -5.07
CA GLU A 89 4.52 0.93 -5.17
C GLU A 89 3.59 0.27 -4.14
N THR A 90 2.85 -0.74 -4.59
CA THR A 90 2.11 -1.66 -3.71
C THR A 90 1.75 -2.93 -4.47
N GLY A 91 1.69 -4.08 -3.80
CA GLY A 91 1.40 -5.34 -4.47
C GLY A 91 1.46 -6.53 -3.52
N TRP A 92 1.20 -7.72 -4.07
CA TRP A 92 1.24 -8.97 -3.33
C TRP A 92 1.84 -10.08 -4.21
N PRO A 93 2.85 -10.83 -3.74
CA PRO A 93 3.51 -11.83 -4.55
C PRO A 93 2.65 -13.08 -4.73
N SER A 94 2.84 -13.75 -5.87
CA SER A 94 2.04 -14.90 -6.29
C SER A 94 2.68 -16.26 -5.97
N VAL A 95 3.98 -16.29 -5.73
CA VAL A 95 4.76 -17.48 -5.37
C VAL A 95 5.78 -17.08 -4.30
N GLY A 96 5.82 -17.83 -3.20
CA GLY A 96 6.75 -17.59 -2.09
C GLY A 96 7.55 -18.84 -1.73
N ASP A 97 8.38 -18.70 -0.70
CA ASP A 97 9.06 -19.82 -0.07
C ASP A 97 8.05 -20.73 0.68
N PRO A 98 8.38 -21.99 1.00
CA PRO A 98 7.42 -22.96 1.56
C PRO A 98 6.73 -22.53 2.86
N ASP A 99 7.35 -21.65 3.65
CA ASP A 99 6.81 -21.08 4.88
C ASP A 99 5.92 -19.85 4.67
N GLN A 100 5.88 -19.30 3.44
CA GLN A 100 5.09 -18.13 3.06
C GLN A 100 3.70 -18.53 2.54
N THR A 101 2.89 -19.20 3.37
CA THR A 101 1.59 -19.78 2.97
C THR A 101 0.58 -18.76 2.43
N ALA A 102 0.69 -17.49 2.82
CA ALA A 102 -0.16 -16.41 2.31
C ALA A 102 0.26 -15.88 0.93
N VAL A 103 1.40 -16.33 0.40
CA VAL A 103 1.94 -15.95 -0.92
C VAL A 103 1.50 -16.99 -1.94
N ASN A 104 0.40 -16.70 -2.62
CA ASN A 104 -0.19 -17.56 -3.63
C ASN A 104 -1.01 -16.71 -4.62
N VAL A 105 -1.36 -17.28 -5.77
CA VAL A 105 -2.11 -16.60 -6.83
C VAL A 105 -3.46 -16.08 -6.35
N GLU A 106 -4.18 -16.82 -5.51
CA GLU A 106 -5.50 -16.40 -5.00
C GLU A 106 -5.39 -15.11 -4.17
N ASN A 107 -4.40 -15.05 -3.29
CA ASN A 107 -4.18 -13.88 -2.45
C ASN A 107 -3.60 -12.70 -3.24
N ALA A 108 -2.72 -12.96 -4.21
CA ALA A 108 -2.22 -11.92 -5.11
C ALA A 108 -3.36 -11.27 -5.92
N LEU A 109 -4.25 -12.10 -6.47
CA LEU A 109 -5.49 -11.66 -7.12
C LEU A 109 -6.43 -10.91 -6.17
N SER A 110 -6.63 -11.42 -4.96
CA SER A 110 -7.45 -10.75 -3.93
C SER A 110 -6.92 -9.36 -3.62
N TYR A 111 -5.61 -9.20 -3.48
CA TYR A 111 -4.99 -7.92 -3.19
C TYR A 111 -5.10 -6.96 -4.36
N ASN A 112 -4.51 -7.30 -5.51
CA ASN A 112 -4.41 -6.40 -6.67
C ASN A 112 -5.79 -6.10 -7.26
N GLY A 113 -6.68 -7.09 -7.38
CA GLY A 113 -8.01 -6.88 -7.94
C GLY A 113 -8.91 -6.00 -7.05
N ASN A 114 -8.83 -6.14 -5.72
CA ASN A 114 -9.61 -5.27 -4.83
C ASN A 114 -8.97 -3.88 -4.66
N LEU A 115 -7.65 -3.76 -4.79
CA LEU A 115 -6.97 -2.47 -4.89
C LEU A 115 -7.47 -1.68 -6.10
N ILE A 116 -7.51 -2.31 -7.29
CA ILE A 116 -8.04 -1.69 -8.52
C ILE A 116 -9.48 -1.22 -8.31
N LYS A 117 -10.34 -2.06 -7.74
CA LYS A 117 -11.73 -1.70 -7.42
C LYS A 117 -11.81 -0.49 -6.48
N LEU A 118 -11.00 -0.46 -5.42
CA LEU A 118 -10.99 0.64 -4.45
C LEU A 118 -10.56 1.96 -5.12
N VAL A 119 -9.48 1.94 -5.90
CA VAL A 119 -8.96 3.13 -6.57
C VAL A 119 -9.98 3.67 -7.58
N ASN A 120 -10.64 2.79 -8.34
CA ASN A 120 -11.66 3.17 -9.32
C ASN A 120 -13.01 3.56 -8.71
N SER A 121 -13.26 3.28 -7.43
CA SER A 121 -14.54 3.64 -6.79
C SER A 121 -14.58 5.08 -6.29
N ASN A 122 -13.46 5.82 -6.35
CA ASN A 122 -13.31 7.16 -5.77
C ASN A 122 -13.64 7.24 -4.26
N ALA A 123 -13.57 6.12 -3.52
CA ALA A 123 -13.91 6.13 -2.10
C ALA A 123 -12.86 6.89 -1.25
N GLY A 124 -11.59 6.84 -1.68
CA GLY A 124 -10.45 7.35 -0.93
C GLY A 124 -10.19 6.57 0.34
N THR A 125 -9.94 7.28 1.44
CA THR A 125 -9.67 6.71 2.77
C THR A 125 -10.59 7.36 3.81
N PRO A 126 -10.79 6.76 4.99
CA PRO A 126 -11.56 7.37 6.06
C PRO A 126 -11.16 8.82 6.42
N LEU A 127 -9.86 9.16 6.47
CA LEU A 127 -9.41 10.54 6.76
C LEU A 127 -9.29 11.44 5.53
N MET A 128 -9.28 10.86 4.32
CA MET A 128 -9.29 11.59 3.05
C MET A 128 -10.41 11.01 2.14
N PRO A 129 -11.69 11.23 2.50
CA PRO A 129 -12.82 10.67 1.77
C PRO A 129 -12.96 11.35 0.41
N ASN A 130 -13.47 10.61 -0.58
CA ASN A 130 -13.70 11.09 -1.95
C ASN A 130 -12.43 11.58 -2.66
N LYS A 131 -11.25 11.14 -2.21
CA LYS A 131 -9.95 11.43 -2.84
C LYS A 131 -9.48 10.24 -3.66
N THR A 132 -9.11 10.49 -4.91
CA THR A 132 -8.42 9.51 -5.76
C THR A 132 -6.92 9.61 -5.54
N PHE A 133 -6.23 8.48 -5.53
CA PHE A 133 -4.78 8.41 -5.38
C PHE A 133 -4.20 7.74 -6.61
N ASP A 134 -3.26 8.40 -7.29
CA ASP A 134 -2.46 7.73 -8.30
C ASP A 134 -1.72 6.56 -7.64
N THR A 135 -1.99 5.37 -8.15
CA THR A 135 -1.59 4.10 -7.52
C THR A 135 -0.92 3.21 -8.55
N TYR A 136 0.34 2.89 -8.28
CA TYR A 136 1.17 2.06 -9.15
C TYR A 136 1.32 0.68 -8.53
N ILE A 137 0.80 -0.33 -9.22
CA ILE A 137 0.92 -1.73 -8.81
C ILE A 137 2.35 -2.19 -9.08
N PHE A 138 2.99 -2.71 -8.03
CA PHE A 138 4.26 -3.38 -8.11
C PHE A 138 4.01 -4.89 -8.29
N SER A 139 4.36 -5.49 -9.43
CA SER A 139 4.96 -4.88 -10.62
C SER A 139 4.39 -5.47 -11.91
N LEU A 140 4.84 -4.95 -13.06
CA LEU A 140 4.32 -5.42 -14.34
C LEU A 140 4.74 -6.88 -14.61
N PHE A 141 5.99 -7.24 -14.34
CA PHE A 141 6.55 -8.56 -14.64
C PHE A 141 7.15 -9.22 -13.41
N ASN A 142 7.16 -10.55 -13.39
CA ASN A 142 8.05 -11.30 -12.51
C ASN A 142 9.51 -10.99 -12.85
N GLU A 143 10.30 -10.62 -11.85
CA GLU A 143 11.68 -10.16 -12.01
C GLU A 143 12.65 -11.22 -11.43
N ASP A 144 13.09 -12.15 -12.27
CA ASP A 144 13.85 -13.34 -11.88
C ASP A 144 15.25 -13.06 -11.28
N LEU A 145 15.82 -11.89 -11.57
CA LEU A 145 17.10 -11.44 -11.02
C LEU A 145 16.99 -10.72 -9.67
N LYS A 146 15.79 -10.54 -9.10
CA LYS A 146 15.65 -9.89 -7.79
C LYS A 146 16.30 -10.72 -6.68
N PRO A 147 17.13 -10.10 -5.81
CA PRO A 147 17.71 -10.77 -4.67
C PRO A 147 16.65 -11.04 -3.59
N GLY A 148 16.96 -11.93 -2.65
CA GLY A 148 16.09 -12.22 -1.51
C GLY A 148 15.17 -13.42 -1.71
N PRO A 149 14.07 -13.50 -0.93
CA PRO A 149 13.17 -14.66 -0.90
C PRO A 149 12.48 -14.90 -2.24
N THR A 150 11.87 -16.07 -2.42
CA THR A 150 11.17 -16.40 -3.68
C THR A 150 10.06 -15.40 -4.01
N ALA A 151 9.40 -14.85 -2.99
CA ALA A 151 8.40 -13.80 -3.15
C ALA A 151 8.88 -12.59 -3.98
N GLU A 152 10.13 -12.13 -3.78
CA GLU A 152 10.66 -10.94 -4.48
C GLU A 152 10.66 -11.11 -6.01
N ARG A 153 10.81 -12.35 -6.50
CA ARG A 153 10.83 -12.66 -7.94
C ARG A 153 9.43 -12.81 -8.56
N ASN A 154 8.36 -12.71 -7.75
CA ASN A 154 7.02 -13.16 -8.13
C ASN A 154 5.89 -12.14 -7.84
N PHE A 155 6.20 -10.84 -7.85
CA PHE A 155 5.21 -9.74 -7.71
C PHE A 155 4.47 -9.39 -9.01
N GLY A 156 4.89 -9.93 -10.15
CA GLY A 156 4.38 -9.55 -11.46
C GLY A 156 2.90 -9.86 -11.65
N LEU A 157 2.20 -8.95 -12.33
CA LEU A 157 0.91 -9.26 -12.96
C LEU A 157 1.09 -10.21 -14.17
N PHE A 158 2.25 -10.12 -14.84
CA PHE A 158 2.62 -10.94 -15.99
C PHE A 158 3.93 -11.70 -15.75
N LYS A 159 4.10 -12.80 -16.46
CA LYS A 159 5.38 -13.48 -16.61
C LYS A 159 6.24 -12.77 -17.67
N PRO A 160 7.56 -13.03 -17.74
CA PRO A 160 8.43 -12.41 -18.74
C PRO A 160 8.03 -12.70 -20.20
N ASP A 161 7.29 -13.77 -20.45
CA ASP A 161 6.75 -14.15 -21.76
C ASP A 161 5.42 -13.45 -22.12
N MET A 162 5.02 -12.45 -21.32
CA MET A 162 3.76 -11.70 -21.43
C MET A 162 2.49 -12.49 -21.14
N THR A 163 2.59 -13.75 -20.71
CA THR A 163 1.41 -14.46 -20.21
C THR A 163 1.02 -13.93 -18.83
N MET A 164 -0.28 -13.83 -18.58
CA MET A 164 -0.78 -13.38 -17.27
C MET A 164 -0.41 -14.39 -16.18
N VAL A 165 0.01 -13.89 -15.01
CA VAL A 165 0.07 -14.71 -13.79
C VAL A 165 -1.36 -14.96 -13.28
N TYR A 166 -2.18 -13.91 -13.31
CA TYR A 166 -3.62 -13.91 -13.03
C TYR A 166 -4.26 -12.69 -13.71
N ASP A 167 -5.57 -12.76 -13.95
CA ASP A 167 -6.35 -11.62 -14.43
C ASP A 167 -6.84 -10.80 -13.23
N ALA A 168 -6.28 -9.60 -13.05
CA ALA A 168 -6.62 -8.71 -11.92
C ALA A 168 -7.84 -7.82 -12.18
N GLY A 169 -8.46 -7.91 -13.37
CA GLY A 169 -9.62 -7.10 -13.77
C GLY A 169 -9.28 -5.88 -14.62
#